data_AF-A0A3L8CHP4-F1
#
_entry.id   AF-A0A3L8CHP4-F1
#
_cell.length_a   1.000
_cell.length_b   1.000
_cell.length_c   1.000
_cell.angle_alpha   90.00
_cell.angle_beta   90.00
_cell.angle_gamma   90.00
#
_symmetry.space_group_name_H-M   'P 1'
#
loop_
_entity.id
_entity.type
_entity.pdbx_description
1 polymer ?
#
loop_
_entity_poly.entity_id
_entity_poly.type
_entity_poly.pdbx_seq_one_letter_code
_entity_poly.pdbx_strand_id
1 'polypeptide(L)'
;IPYKNETAEPGTVAQVRIGDRMIPSFEGSSLAAADFKTRNDAFTATLSGALKEAGYPEKADPAKTNYPMVLLLLTILVIYVTMVYGPIAAWLVELFPARIRYTSMSLPYHIGNGWFGGFLPTVA
;
A
#
# COMPACT_ATOMS: atom_id res chain seq x y z
N ILE A 1 -14.55 10.25 -0.56
CA ILE A 1 -14.63 11.69 -0.21
C ILE A 1 -13.58 12.38 -1.06
N PRO A 2 -13.97 13.33 -1.92
CA PRO A 2 -13.03 13.91 -2.84
C PRO A 2 -12.11 14.87 -2.09
N TYR A 3 -10.83 14.53 -2.00
CA TYR A 3 -9.79 15.53 -1.81
C TYR A 3 -9.29 15.95 -3.20
N LYS A 4 -8.68 17.13 -3.29
CA LYS A 4 -8.03 17.60 -4.50
C LYS A 4 -6.59 17.98 -4.15
N ASN A 5 -5.65 17.53 -4.97
CA ASN A 5 -4.27 17.98 -4.89
C ASN A 5 -4.16 19.31 -5.65
N GLU A 6 -3.59 20.31 -5.01
CA GLU A 6 -3.30 21.61 -5.61
C GLU A 6 -1.78 21.81 -5.60
N THR A 7 -1.23 22.30 -6.72
CA THR A 7 0.21 22.56 -6.85
C THR A 7 0.57 23.76 -5.98
N ALA A 8 1.48 23.56 -5.05
CA ALA A 8 2.05 24.63 -4.24
C ALA A 8 3.29 25.24 -4.91
N GLU A 9 3.71 26.43 -4.47
CA GLU A 9 4.92 27.08 -5.00
C GLU A 9 6.16 26.20 -4.76
N PRO A 10 7.11 26.16 -5.71
CA PRO A 10 8.35 25.39 -5.54
C PRO A 10 9.09 25.77 -4.25
N GLY A 11 9.45 24.78 -3.44
CA GLY A 11 10.14 24.99 -2.16
C GLY A 11 9.22 25.22 -0.96
N THR A 12 7.89 25.23 -1.15
CA THR A 12 6.94 25.28 -0.03
C THR A 12 6.66 23.88 0.53
N VAL A 13 6.61 23.78 1.85
CA VAL A 13 6.21 22.56 2.55
C VAL A 13 4.72 22.31 2.27
N ALA A 14 4.36 21.04 2.07
CA ALA A 14 2.97 20.63 1.81
C ALA A 14 2.02 21.14 2.90
N GLN A 15 0.78 21.44 2.53
CA GLN A 15 -0.24 21.93 3.45
C GLN A 15 -1.57 21.24 3.18
N VAL A 16 -2.35 21.04 4.23
CA VAL A 16 -3.70 20.46 4.12
C VAL A 16 -4.72 21.56 4.39
N ARG A 17 -5.65 21.76 3.46
CA ARG A 17 -6.75 22.72 3.62
C ARG A 17 -8.06 21.98 3.87
N ILE A 18 -8.72 22.30 4.98
CA ILE A 18 -10.04 21.76 5.39
C ILE A 18 -10.98 22.95 5.55
N GLY A 19 -11.82 23.22 4.54
CA GLY A 19 -12.59 24.46 4.48
C GLY A 19 -11.66 25.67 4.52
N ASP A 20 -11.84 26.54 5.52
CA ASP A 20 -10.99 27.72 5.75
C ASP A 20 -9.75 27.44 6.60
N ARG A 21 -9.62 26.23 7.17
CA ARG A 21 -8.47 25.87 8.00
C ARG A 21 -7.31 25.37 7.15
N MET A 22 -6.16 25.98 7.34
CA MET A 22 -4.89 25.58 6.76
C MET A 22 -4.03 24.91 7.83
N ILE A 23 -3.66 23.65 7.60
CA ILE A 23 -2.82 22.86 8.48
C ILE A 23 -1.47 22.70 7.78
N PRO A 24 -0.42 23.43 8.22
CA PRO A 24 0.91 23.29 7.63
C PRO A 24 1.46 21.90 7.96
N SER A 25 2.04 21.24 6.96
CA SER A 25 2.92 20.10 7.23
C SER A 25 4.29 20.61 7.70
N PHE A 26 5.23 19.69 7.92
CA PHE A 26 6.58 20.01 8.37
C PHE A 26 7.61 19.28 7.52
N GLU A 27 8.80 19.89 7.37
CA GLU A 27 9.92 19.24 6.70
C GLU A 27 10.51 18.15 7.62
N GLY A 28 10.37 16.91 7.20
CA GLY A 28 10.76 15.74 7.97
C GLY A 28 12.10 15.14 7.58
N SER A 29 12.60 15.43 6.38
CA SER A 29 13.77 14.74 5.79
C SER A 29 15.07 14.94 6.55
N SER A 30 15.21 16.05 7.27
CA SER A 30 16.42 16.41 8.03
C SER A 30 16.29 16.18 9.54
N LEU A 31 15.18 15.60 10.02
CA LEU A 31 14.94 15.40 11.46
C LEU A 31 15.49 14.06 11.93
N ALA A 32 15.97 14.03 13.18
CA ALA A 32 16.25 12.77 13.86
C ALA A 32 14.95 11.97 14.05
N ALA A 33 15.02 10.64 14.06
CA ALA A 33 13.83 9.78 14.11
C ALA A 33 12.89 10.06 15.30
N ALA A 34 13.44 10.40 16.47
CA ALA A 34 12.67 10.75 17.66
C ALA A 34 11.91 12.07 17.48
N ASP A 35 12.54 13.07 16.88
CA ASP A 35 11.94 14.39 16.60
C ASP A 35 10.90 14.29 15.50
N PHE A 36 11.20 13.50 14.45
CA PHE A 36 10.25 13.19 13.39
C PHE A 36 8.99 12.56 13.95
N LYS A 37 9.12 11.52 14.79
CA LYS A 37 7.97 10.86 15.42
C LYS A 37 7.14 11.84 16.24
N THR A 38 7.79 12.65 17.09
CA THR A 38 7.11 13.65 17.92
C THR A 38 6.31 14.65 17.08
N ARG A 39 6.92 15.19 16.01
CA ARG A 39 6.24 16.13 15.11
C ARG A 39 5.14 15.46 14.28
N ASN A 40 5.36 14.25 13.83
CA ASN A 40 4.38 13.47 13.08
C ASN A 40 3.14 13.15 13.93
N ASP A 41 3.33 12.75 15.18
CA ASP A 41 2.24 12.47 16.12
C ASP A 41 1.42 13.74 16.40
N ALA A 42 2.09 14.87 16.62
CA ALA A 42 1.43 16.17 16.80
C ALA A 42 0.64 16.60 15.56
N PHE A 43 1.24 16.50 14.37
CA PHE A 43 0.57 16.80 13.10
C PHE A 43 -0.65 15.90 12.89
N THR A 44 -0.51 14.60 13.11
CA THR A 44 -1.60 13.62 12.97
C THR A 44 -2.75 13.91 13.93
N ALA A 45 -2.44 14.29 15.17
CA ALA A 45 -3.45 14.68 16.15
C ALA A 45 -4.22 15.94 15.72
N THR A 46 -3.52 16.97 15.25
CA THR A 46 -4.15 18.21 14.74
C THR A 46 -5.02 17.93 13.51
N LEU A 47 -4.50 17.16 12.55
CA LEU A 47 -5.21 16.83 11.32
C LEU A 47 -6.48 16.01 11.61
N SER A 48 -6.36 14.97 12.44
CA SER A 48 -7.50 14.12 12.83
C SER A 48 -8.59 14.92 13.55
N GLY A 49 -8.21 15.79 14.48
CA GLY A 49 -9.15 16.68 15.17
C GLY A 49 -9.88 17.62 14.20
N ALA A 50 -9.16 18.25 13.29
CA ALA A 50 -9.74 19.14 12.30
C ALA A 50 -10.67 18.42 11.30
N LEU A 51 -10.30 17.21 10.87
CA LEU A 51 -11.15 16.37 10.01
C LEU A 51 -12.46 16.00 10.73
N LYS A 52 -12.37 15.64 12.01
CA LYS A 52 -13.55 15.31 12.82
C LYS A 52 -14.49 16.50 13.01
N GLU A 53 -13.93 17.68 13.30
CA GLU A 53 -14.72 18.93 13.40
C GLU A 53 -15.37 19.31 12.06
N ALA A 54 -14.71 19.05 10.94
CA ALA A 54 -15.25 19.27 9.61
C ALA A 54 -16.28 18.21 9.17
N GLY A 55 -16.62 17.23 10.03
CA GLY A 55 -17.58 16.18 9.74
C GLY A 55 -17.06 15.10 8.79
N TYR A 56 -15.73 14.99 8.61
CA TYR A 56 -15.14 13.92 7.84
C TYR A 56 -15.34 12.59 8.59
N PRO A 57 -15.91 11.56 7.95
CA PRO A 57 -16.21 10.31 8.64
C PRO A 57 -14.92 9.55 9.01
N GLU A 58 -14.84 9.10 10.26
CA GLU A 58 -13.69 8.34 10.79
C GLU A 58 -13.53 6.97 10.11
N LYS A 59 -14.62 6.45 9.55
CA LYS A 59 -14.65 5.16 8.84
C LYS A 59 -15.33 5.32 7.50
N ALA A 60 -14.87 4.55 6.52
CA ALA A 60 -15.59 4.41 5.27
C ALA A 60 -17.01 3.90 5.57
N ASP A 61 -18.01 4.53 4.96
CA ASP A 61 -19.40 4.12 5.07
C ASP A 61 -19.59 2.78 4.33
N PRO A 62 -19.90 1.68 5.04
CA PRO A 62 -20.13 0.38 4.41
C PRO A 62 -21.24 0.44 3.35
N ALA A 63 -22.28 1.26 3.55
CA ALA A 63 -23.39 1.36 2.61
C ALA A 63 -23.00 1.99 1.27
N LYS A 64 -21.90 2.76 1.23
CA LYS A 64 -21.32 3.33 0.01
C LYS A 64 -20.31 2.41 -0.66
N THR A 65 -19.99 1.27 -0.05
CA THR A 65 -19.05 0.29 -0.59
C THR A 65 -19.82 -0.73 -1.42
N ASN A 66 -19.47 -0.88 -2.69
CA ASN A 66 -20.05 -1.90 -3.56
C ASN A 66 -19.40 -3.26 -3.29
N TYR A 67 -19.80 -3.89 -2.19
CA TYR A 67 -19.28 -5.20 -1.78
C TYR A 67 -19.41 -6.29 -2.87
N PRO A 68 -20.53 -6.41 -3.61
CA PRO A 68 -20.63 -7.38 -4.69
C PRO A 68 -19.58 -7.17 -5.79
N MET A 69 -19.35 -5.93 -6.21
CA MET A 69 -18.34 -5.63 -7.23
C MET A 69 -16.92 -5.90 -6.73
N VAL A 70 -16.63 -5.57 -5.47
CA VAL A 70 -15.33 -5.89 -4.84
C VAL A 70 -15.12 -7.39 -4.79
N LEU A 71 -16.12 -8.17 -4.37
CA LEU A 71 -16.06 -9.62 -4.34
C LEU A 71 -15.82 -10.20 -5.75
N LEU A 72 -16.52 -9.67 -6.75
CA LEU A 72 -16.34 -10.09 -8.15
C LEU A 72 -14.90 -9.83 -8.64
N LEU A 73 -14.38 -8.63 -8.39
CA LEU A 73 -13.00 -8.27 -8.75
C LEU A 73 -11.98 -9.19 -8.08
N LEU A 74 -12.12 -9.41 -6.77
CA LEU A 74 -11.24 -10.33 -6.03
C LEU A 74 -11.34 -11.76 -6.56
N THR A 75 -12.55 -12.22 -6.89
CA THR A 75 -12.76 -13.55 -7.48
C THR A 75 -12.05 -13.70 -8.83
N ILE A 76 -12.16 -12.70 -9.71
CA ILE A 76 -11.47 -12.68 -11.00
C ILE A 76 -9.95 -12.71 -10.80
N LEU A 77 -9.43 -11.91 -9.87
CA LEU A 77 -7.99 -11.90 -9.56
C LEU A 77 -7.51 -13.27 -9.05
N VAL A 78 -8.29 -13.95 -8.20
CA VAL A 78 -7.96 -15.30 -7.73
C VAL A 78 -8.00 -16.32 -8.89
N ILE A 79 -8.96 -16.21 -9.81
CA ILE A 79 -8.99 -17.04 -11.02
C ILE A 79 -7.71 -16.84 -11.84
N TYR A 80 -7.27 -15.59 -12.06
CA TYR A 80 -6.03 -15.33 -12.76
C TYR A 80 -4.80 -15.90 -12.04
N VAL A 81 -4.71 -15.73 -10.72
CA VAL A 81 -3.61 -16.30 -9.93
C VAL A 81 -3.60 -17.84 -10.05
N THR A 82 -4.74 -18.50 -9.94
CA THR A 82 -4.82 -19.97 -10.02
C THR A 82 -4.51 -20.50 -11.42
N MET A 83 -4.97 -19.82 -12.47
CA MET A 83 -4.64 -20.14 -13.86
C MET A 83 -3.16 -20.01 -14.18
N VAL A 84 -2.42 -19.20 -13.43
CA VAL A 84 -0.97 -19.03 -13.61
C VAL A 84 -0.21 -20.04 -12.75
N TYR A 85 -0.54 -20.15 -11.47
CA TYR A 85 0.19 -21.02 -10.53
C TYR A 85 0.03 -22.52 -10.82
N GLY A 86 -1.15 -22.96 -11.28
CA GLY A 86 -1.40 -24.37 -11.62
C GLY A 86 -0.49 -24.89 -12.74
N PRO A 87 -0.51 -24.26 -13.93
CA PRO A 87 0.35 -24.63 -15.04
C PRO A 87 1.84 -24.45 -14.74
N ILE A 88 2.26 -23.38 -14.06
CA ILE A 88 3.68 -23.15 -13.72
C ILE A 88 4.24 -24.30 -12.89
N ALA A 89 3.50 -24.78 -11.88
CA ALA A 89 3.94 -25.90 -11.06
C ALA A 89 4.11 -27.19 -11.87
N ALA A 90 3.17 -27.48 -12.78
CA ALA A 90 3.26 -28.64 -13.66
C ALA A 90 4.43 -28.53 -14.66
N TRP A 91 4.60 -27.35 -15.26
CA TRP A 91 5.66 -27.09 -16.24
C TRP A 91 7.06 -27.17 -15.63
N LEU A 92 7.23 -26.68 -14.41
CA LEU A 92 8.48 -26.83 -13.64
C LEU A 92 8.83 -28.30 -13.36
N VAL A 93 7.88 -29.23 -13.31
CA VAL A 93 8.15 -30.66 -13.09
C VAL A 93 8.61 -31.36 -14.37
N GLU A 94 8.13 -30.87 -15.51
CA GLU A 94 8.41 -31.43 -16.84
C GLU A 94 9.72 -30.92 -17.43
N LEU A 95 10.10 -29.67 -17.15
CA LEU A 95 11.34 -29.06 -17.65
C LEU A 95 12.62 -29.65 -17.05
N PHE A 96 12.52 -30.40 -15.95
CA PHE A 96 13.69 -30.91 -15.22
C PHE A 96 13.70 -32.44 -15.08
N PRO A 97 14.84 -33.11 -15.35
CA PRO A 97 15.03 -34.53 -15.12
C PRO A 97 14.69 -34.94 -13.69
N ALA A 98 14.13 -36.15 -13.50
CA ALA A 98 13.63 -36.63 -12.20
C ALA A 98 14.62 -36.48 -11.03
N ARG A 99 15.93 -36.58 -11.28
CA ARG A 99 17.00 -36.45 -10.28
C ARG A 99 17.19 -35.04 -9.68
N ILE A 100 16.71 -33.97 -10.34
CA ILE A 100 16.89 -32.58 -9.86
C ILE A 100 15.58 -31.84 -9.57
N ARG A 101 14.41 -32.46 -9.76
CA ARG A 101 13.09 -31.82 -9.57
C ARG A 101 12.93 -31.07 -8.25
N TYR A 102 13.43 -31.62 -7.15
CA TYR A 102 13.30 -31.01 -5.82
C TYR A 102 14.11 -29.70 -5.71
N THR A 103 15.37 -29.71 -6.15
CA THR A 103 16.23 -28.52 -6.20
C THR A 103 15.71 -27.49 -7.21
N SER A 104 15.20 -27.94 -8.35
CA SER A 104 14.64 -27.09 -9.39
C SER A 104 13.31 -26.43 -9.00
N MET A 105 12.49 -27.08 -8.16
CA MET A 105 11.27 -26.47 -7.59
C MET A 105 11.57 -25.47 -6.48
N SER A 106 12.58 -25.74 -5.64
CA SER A 106 12.88 -24.88 -4.49
C SER A 106 13.57 -23.58 -4.91
N LEU A 107 14.37 -23.58 -5.98
CA LEU A 107 15.09 -22.39 -6.45
C LEU A 107 14.14 -21.23 -6.88
N PRO A 108 13.10 -21.44 -7.72
CA PRO A 108 12.10 -20.41 -8.00
C PRO A 108 11.35 -19.96 -6.75
N TYR A 109 11.04 -20.88 -5.83
CA TYR A 109 10.31 -20.56 -4.61
C TYR A 109 11.12 -19.64 -3.68
N HIS A 110 12.43 -19.91 -3.52
CA HIS A 110 13.31 -19.10 -2.68
C HIS A 110 13.68 -17.76 -3.32
N ILE A 111 13.85 -17.70 -4.65
CA ILE A 111 14.11 -16.43 -5.34
C ILE A 111 12.84 -15.57 -5.37
N GLY A 112 11.69 -16.15 -5.70
CA GLY A 112 10.42 -15.42 -5.73
C GLY A 112 10.03 -14.84 -4.37
N ASN A 113 9.97 -15.68 -3.33
CA ASN A 113 9.59 -15.23 -2.00
C ASN A 113 10.70 -14.43 -1.30
N GLY A 114 11.97 -14.81 -1.49
CA GLY A 114 13.10 -14.17 -0.82
C GLY A 114 13.52 -12.85 -1.45
N TRP A 115 13.63 -12.78 -2.77
CA TRP A 115 14.14 -11.58 -3.47
C TRP A 115 13.04 -10.61 -3.89
N PHE A 116 11.87 -11.08 -4.32
CA PHE A 116 10.78 -10.15 -4.66
C PHE A 116 9.89 -9.87 -3.45
N GLY A 117 9.52 -10.91 -2.70
CA GLY A 117 8.74 -10.74 -1.47
C GLY A 117 9.51 -10.00 -0.36
N GLY A 118 10.78 -10.35 -0.15
CA GLY A 118 11.62 -9.74 0.89
C GLY A 118 11.99 -8.28 0.66
N PHE A 119 12.00 -7.81 -0.60
CA PHE A 119 12.31 -6.42 -0.94
C PHE A 119 11.07 -5.51 -1.07
N LEU A 120 9.85 -6.06 -1.07
CA LEU A 120 8.61 -5.26 -1.08
C LEU A 120 8.58 -4.14 0.00
N PRO A 121 9.02 -4.38 1.25
CA PRO A 121 9.07 -3.37 2.30
C PRO A 121 10.09 -2.24 2.07
N THR A 122 11.05 -2.43 1.15
CA THR A 122 12.08 -1.42 0.85
C THR A 122 11.68 -0.49 -0.30
N VAL A 123 10.62 -0.83 -1.04
CA VAL A 123 10.08 -0.03 -2.16
C VAL A 123 8.66 0.50 -1.93
N ALA A 124 7.94 -0.01 -0.91
CA ALA A 124 6.66 0.54 -0.44
C ALA A 124 6.87 1.59 0.66
#